data_AF-A0A0L7MAF8-F1
#
_entry.id   AF-A0A0L7MAF8-F1
#
_cell.length_a   1.000
_cell.length_b   1.000
_cell.length_c   1.000
_cell.angle_alpha   90.00
_cell.angle_beta   90.00
_cell.angle_gamma   90.00
#
_symmetry.space_group_name_H-M   'P 1'
#
loop_
_entity.id
_entity.type
_entity.pdbx_description
1 polymer ?
#
loop_
_entity_poly.entity_id
_entity_poly.type
_entity_poly.pdbx_seq_one_letter_code
_entity_poly.pdbx_strand_id
1 'polypeptide(L)' 'MNTDINEYFGQFVSDKRSGNFLSEEGAFVKAVRYGHWVVLDELNWSPSEVLESLIRIFDANQELYIPELNSY' A
#
# COMPACT_ATOMS: atom_id res chain seq x y z
N MET A 1 -18.40 1.83 -2.33
CA MET A 1 -17.37 1.94 -1.28
C MET A 1 -16.15 2.44 -2.02
N ASN A 2 -15.75 3.69 -1.80
CA ASN A 2 -14.67 4.31 -2.58
C ASN A 2 -13.41 4.15 -1.75
N THR A 3 -12.58 3.17 -2.08
CA THR A 3 -11.36 2.87 -1.34
C THR A 3 -10.39 4.03 -1.53
N ASP A 4 -10.26 4.85 -0.49
CA ASP A 4 -9.43 6.05 -0.51
C ASP A 4 -7.95 5.65 -0.35
N ILE A 5 -7.04 6.38 -1.00
CA ILE A 5 -5.58 6.14 -0.92
C ILE A 5 -5.08 6.15 0.53
N ASN A 6 -5.76 6.90 1.38
CA ASN A 6 -5.52 6.99 2.82
C ASN A 6 -5.68 5.65 3.55
N GLU A 7 -6.51 4.73 3.06
CA GLU A 7 -6.67 3.40 3.69
C GLU A 7 -5.45 2.50 3.44
N TYR A 8 -4.80 2.63 2.27
CA TYR A 8 -3.60 1.87 1.92
C TYR A 8 -2.34 2.47 2.56
N PHE A 9 -2.14 3.77 2.38
CA PHE A 9 -0.89 4.44 2.75
C PHE A 9 -0.92 5.05 4.14
N GLY A 10 -2.12 5.40 4.62
CA GLY A 10 -2.31 6.07 5.90
C GLY A 10 -2.65 7.54 5.73
N GLN A 11 -2.99 8.15 6.85
CA GLN A 11 -3.44 9.54 6.94
C GLN A 11 -2.84 10.21 8.17
N PHE A 12 -2.84 11.55 8.17
CA PHE A 12 -2.52 12.31 9.37
C PHE A 12 -3.81 12.57 10.16
N VAL A 13 -3.86 12.07 11.39
CA VAL A 13 -4.99 12.28 12.31
C VAL A 13 -4.59 13.24 13.42
N SER A 14 -5.49 14.15 13.76
CA SER A 14 -5.25 15.06 14.90
C SER A 14 -5.44 14.33 16.22
N ASP A 15 -4.42 14.37 17.07
CA ASP A 15 -4.52 13.90 18.44
C ASP A 15 -5.40 14.86 19.26
N LYS A 16 -6.55 14.37 19.68
CA LYS A 16 -7.54 15.12 20.46
C LYS A 16 -7.01 15.61 21.82
N ARG A 17 -5.91 15.03 22.32
CA ARG A 17 -5.31 15.42 23.61
C ARG A 17 -4.19 16.44 23.48
N SER A 18 -3.29 16.27 22.51
CA SER A 18 -2.11 17.14 22.38
C SER A 18 -2.27 18.25 21.32
N GLY A 19 -3.28 18.15 20.44
CA GLY A 19 -3.45 19.06 19.30
C GLY A 19 -2.43 18.84 18.18
N ASN A 20 -1.58 17.82 18.28
CA ASN A 20 -0.59 17.48 17.28
C ASN A 20 -1.19 16.57 16.19
N PHE A 21 -0.56 16.55 15.01
CA PHE A 21 -0.86 15.57 13.97
C PHE A 21 -0.03 14.31 14.19
N LEU A 22 -0.69 13.16 14.24
CA LEU A 22 -0.08 11.84 14.29
C LEU A 22 -0.22 11.17 12.93
N SER A 23 0.84 10.53 12.46
CA SER A 23 0.77 9.67 11.28
C SER A 23 0.11 8.35 11.65
N GLU A 24 -1.06 8.07 11.11
CA GLU A 24 -1.70 6.78 11.18
C GLU A 24 -1.35 5.99 9.92
N GLU A 25 -0.54 4.93 10.07
CA GLU A 25 -0.15 4.10 8.93
C GLU A 25 -1.33 3.30 8.39
N GLY A 26 -1.45 3.26 7.06
CA GLY A 26 -2.45 2.46 6.35
C GLY A 26 -2.13 0.97 6.36
N ALA A 27 -3.09 0.17 5.91
CA ALA A 27 -2.99 -1.30 5.98
C ALA A 27 -1.81 -1.84 5.16
N PHE A 28 -1.55 -1.28 3.98
CA PHE A 28 -0.44 -1.67 3.11
C PHE A 28 0.91 -1.32 3.76
N VAL A 29 1.07 -0.10 4.27
CA VAL A 29 2.31 0.35 4.92
C VAL A 29 2.64 -0.51 6.15
N LYS A 30 1.64 -0.80 6.99
CA LYS A 30 1.80 -1.70 8.13
C LYS A 30 2.26 -3.08 7.68
N ALA A 31 1.58 -3.67 6.70
CA ALA A 31 1.90 -5.01 6.23
C ALA A 31 3.32 -5.11 5.63
N VAL A 32 3.74 -4.14 4.81
CA VAL A 32 5.10 -4.07 4.29
C VAL A 32 6.12 -3.91 5.42
N ARG A 33 5.87 -3.02 6.39
CA ARG A 33 6.77 -2.77 7.54
C ARG A 33 6.97 -4.01 8.40
N TYR A 34 5.92 -4.81 8.60
CA TYR A 34 5.96 -6.01 9.44
C TYR A 34 6.23 -7.31 8.66
N GLY A 35 6.47 -7.24 7.35
CA GLY A 35 6.75 -8.40 6.50
C GLY A 35 5.54 -9.33 6.30
N HIS A 36 4.33 -8.80 6.37
CA HIS A 36 3.10 -9.54 6.13
C HIS A 36 2.79 -9.64 4.63
N TRP A 37 2.09 -10.72 4.26
CA TRP A 37 1.54 -10.88 2.93
C TRP A 37 0.35 -9.94 2.75
N VAL A 38 0.30 -9.20 1.65
CA VAL A 38 -0.83 -8.33 1.28
C VAL A 38 -1.54 -8.91 0.07
N VAL A 39 -2.84 -9.10 0.18
CA VAL A 39 -3.71 -9.40 -0.96
C VAL A 39 -4.44 -8.10 -1.33
N LEU A 40 -4.22 -7.63 -2.55
CA LEU A 40 -4.91 -6.46 -3.09
C LEU A 40 -6.13 -6.94 -3.87
N ASP A 41 -7.33 -6.58 -3.40
CA ASP A 41 -8.59 -6.85 -4.09
C ASP A 41 -9.12 -5.58 -4.75
N GLU A 42 -9.96 -5.73 -5.78
CA GLU A 42 -10.59 -4.61 -6.54
C GLU A 42 -9.60 -3.56 -7.08
N LEU A 43 -8.33 -3.96 -7.26
CA LEU A 43 -7.27 -3.07 -7.71
C LEU A 43 -7.55 -2.48 -9.10
N ASN A 44 -8.29 -3.21 -9.94
CA ASN A 44 -8.76 -2.78 -11.25
C ASN A 44 -9.71 -1.56 -11.20
N TRP A 45 -10.34 -1.30 -10.06
CA TRP A 45 -11.23 -0.14 -9.85
C TRP A 45 -10.59 0.98 -9.04
N SER A 46 -9.34 0.79 -8.61
CA SER A 46 -8.61 1.82 -7.89
C SER A 46 -8.17 2.96 -8.84
N PRO A 47 -8.09 4.21 -8.36
CA PRO A 47 -7.58 5.33 -9.16
C PRO A 47 -6.15 5.06 -9.67
N SER A 48 -5.83 5.56 -10.87
CA SER A 48 -4.51 5.35 -11.48
C SER A 48 -3.34 5.81 -10.61
N GLU A 49 -3.53 6.88 -9.82
CA GLU A 49 -2.52 7.40 -8.89
C GLU A 49 -2.15 6.39 -7.78
N VAL A 50 -3.11 5.57 -7.34
CA VAL A 50 -2.88 4.50 -6.35
C VAL A 50 -2.04 3.39 -6.98
N LEU A 51 -2.36 3.00 -8.22
CA LEU A 51 -1.61 1.99 -8.96
C LEU A 51 -0.16 2.42 -9.19
N GLU A 52 0.07 3.63 -9.67
CA GLU A 52 1.42 4.16 -9.91
C GLU A 52 2.24 4.24 -8.62
N SER A 53 1.61 4.64 -7.51
CA SER A 53 2.27 4.70 -6.20
C SER A 53 2.68 3.32 -5.70
N LEU A 54 1.82 2.30 -5.88
CA LEU A 54 2.13 0.92 -5.54
C LEU A 54 3.27 0.36 -6.41
N ILE A 55 3.20 0.57 -7.73
CA ILE A 55 4.23 0.13 -8.69
C ILE A 55 5.59 0.72 -8.33
N ARG A 56 5.66 2.02 -8.01
CA ARG A 56 6.92 2.68 -7.62
C ARG A 56 7.55 2.06 -6.37
N ILE A 57 6.74 1.59 -5.42
CA ILE A 57 7.23 0.92 -4.21
C ILE A 57 7.73 -0.48 -4.54
N PHE A 58 7.05 -1.21 -5.41
CA PHE A 58 7.50 -2.53 -5.87
C PHE A 58 8.79 -2.45 -6.70
N ASP A 59 8.90 -1.47 -7.60
CA ASP A 59 10.11 -1.21 -8.39
C ASP A 59 11.31 -0.89 -7.49
N ALA A 60 11.10 -0.18 -6.38
CA ALA A 60 12.15 0.12 -5.41
C ALA A 60 12.66 -1.12 -4.66
N ASN A 61 11.86 -2.19 -4.60
CA ASN A 61 12.18 -3.42 -3.87
C ASN A 61 12.68 -4.58 -4.77
N GLN A 62 12.86 -4.34 -6.08
CA GLN A 62 13.58 -5.19 -7.05
C GLN A 62 13.63 -6.71 -6.83
N GLU A 63 12.51 -7.42 -6.66
CA GLU A 63 12.40 -8.81 -7.17
C GLU A 63 10.96 -9.13 -7.57
N LEU A 64 10.75 -9.33 -8.88
CA LEU A 64 9.56 -9.97 -9.45
C LEU A 64 10.03 -11.25 -10.15
N TYR A 65 9.82 -12.40 -9.51
CA TYR A 65 10.08 -13.71 -10.11
C TYR A 65 8.76 -14.40 -10.47
N ILE A 66 8.61 -14.73 -11.75
CA ILE A 66 7.45 -15.41 -12.33
C ILE A 66 7.86 -16.85 -12.68
N PRO A 67 7.40 -17.88 -11.93
CA PRO A 67 7.81 -19.28 -12.14
C PRO A 67 7.39 -19.85 -13.50
N GLU A 68 6.31 -19.35 -14.10
CA GLU A 68 5.77 -19.87 -15.37
C GLU A 68 6.70 -19.60 -16.57
N LEU A 69 7.66 -18.67 -16.46
CA LEU A 69 8.69 -18.39 -17.47
C LEU A 69 9.88 -19.36 -17.45
N ASN A 70 9.96 -20.28 -16.49
CA ASN A 70 11.08 -21.21 -16.35
C ASN A 70 10.74 -22.64 -16.79
N SER A 71 9.69 -22.79 -17.59
CA SER A 71 9.26 -24.09 -18.14
C SER A 71 10.03 -24.41 -19.43
N TYR A 72 11.10 -25.19 -19.33
CA TYR A 72 11.56 -26.12 -20.38
C TYR A 72 11.28 -27.55 -19.92
#